data_AF-A0A2N2Z456-F1
#
_entry.id   AF-A0A2N2Z456-F1
#
_cell.length_a   1.000
_cell.length_b   1.000
_cell.length_c   1.000
_cell.angle_alpha   90.00
_cell.angle_beta   90.00
_cell.angle_gamma   90.00
#
_symmetry.space_group_name_H-M   'P 1'
#
loop_
_entity.id
_entity.type
_entity.pdbx_description
1 polymer ?
#
loop_
_entity_poly.entity_id
_entity_poly.type
_entity_poly.pdbx_seq_one_letter_code
_entity_poly.pdbx_strand_id
1 'polypeptide(L)' 'GYLCIADLVKEDGSFHSNLDNFRDHNGFDRKELSEILTQNGFNVEYYNICYEIEKSIGNEIKKYPLFLIICKKT' A
#
# COMPACT_ATOMS: atom_id res chain seq x y z
N GLY A 1 3.57 -2.87 21.54
CA GLY A 1 4.11 -1.82 20.66
C GLY A 1 3.18 -1.62 19.47
N TYR A 2 3.38 -0.57 18.69
CA TYR A 2 2.61 -0.28 17.49
C TYR A 2 3.46 -0.48 16.22
N LEU A 3 2.84 -1.03 15.18
CA LEU A 3 3.36 -1.08 13.81
C LEU A 3 2.49 -0.18 12.96
N CYS A 4 3.10 0.80 12.30
CA CYS A 4 2.42 1.70 11.37
C CYS A 4 3.06 1.54 10.00
N ILE A 5 2.26 1.23 8.97
CA ILE A 5 2.73 1.09 7.59
C ILE A 5 1.96 2.09 6.73
N ALA A 6 2.68 2.89 5.96
CA ALA A 6 2.12 3.74 4.92
C ALA A 6 2.72 3.33 3.57
N ASP A 7 1.88 2.84 2.67
CA ASP A 7 2.32 2.31 1.37
C ASP A 7 1.18 2.42 0.33
N LEU A 8 1.49 2.11 -0.92
CA LEU A 8 0.53 2.06 -2.03
C LEU A 8 -0.48 0.94 -1.82
N VAL A 9 -1.75 1.26 -2.09
CA VAL A 9 -2.73 0.22 -2.37
C VAL A 9 -2.30 -0.54 -3.62
N LYS A 10 -2.53 -1.86 -3.64
CA LYS A 10 -2.21 -2.74 -4.76
C LYS A 10 -2.65 -2.15 -6.09
N GLU A 11 -1.72 -2.03 -7.02
CA GLU A 11 -1.93 -1.47 -8.35
C GLU A 11 -1.30 -2.37 -9.44
N ASP A 12 -1.37 -1.94 -10.69
CA ASP A 12 -1.03 -2.75 -11.87
C ASP A 12 0.46 -2.69 -12.28
N GLY A 13 1.31 -2.06 -11.46
CA GLY A 13 2.74 -1.84 -11.71
C GLY A 13 3.05 -0.54 -12.43
N SER A 14 2.02 0.20 -12.85
CA SER A 14 2.19 1.43 -13.60
C SER A 14 2.84 2.54 -12.78
N PHE A 15 2.79 2.49 -11.44
CA PHE A 15 3.44 3.49 -10.60
C PHE A 15 4.96 3.53 -10.84
N HIS A 16 5.57 2.38 -11.10
CA HIS A 16 7.00 2.22 -11.36
C HIS A 16 7.35 2.04 -12.84
N SER A 17 6.43 2.34 -13.75
CA SER A 17 6.59 2.16 -15.21
C SER A 17 7.84 2.81 -15.82
N ASN A 18 8.38 3.86 -15.20
CA ASN A 18 9.60 4.55 -15.66
C ASN A 18 10.92 3.91 -15.16
N LEU A 19 10.85 2.85 -14.36
CA LEU A 19 12.01 2.15 -13.83
C LEU A 19 12.19 0.82 -14.59
N ASP A 20 13.15 0.79 -15.50
CA ASP A 20 13.54 -0.45 -16.18
C ASP A 20 13.96 -1.52 -15.16
N ASN A 21 13.45 -2.73 -15.32
CA ASN A 21 13.72 -3.89 -14.46
C ASN A 21 13.25 -3.77 -12.99
N PHE A 22 12.26 -2.93 -12.70
CA PHE A 22 11.64 -2.94 -11.38
C PHE A 22 10.95 -4.31 -11.12
N ARG A 23 11.42 -5.05 -10.10
CA ARG A 23 10.91 -6.39 -9.72
C ARG A 23 10.32 -6.42 -8.31
N ASP A 24 10.06 -5.26 -7.73
CA ASP A 24 9.49 -5.14 -6.39
C ASP A 24 7.96 -5.27 -6.42
N HIS A 25 7.33 -5.05 -5.27
CA HIS A 25 5.87 -5.12 -5.11
C HIS A 25 5.16 -3.90 -5.70
N ASN A 26 3.94 -4.10 -6.19
CA ASN A 26 3.08 -3.04 -6.72
C ASN A 26 2.08 -2.56 -5.66
N GLY A 27 2.56 -2.29 -4.45
CA GLY A 27 1.72 -2.01 -3.27
C GLY A 27 1.10 -3.26 -2.63
N PHE A 28 0.16 -3.04 -1.70
CA PHE A 28 -0.46 -4.09 -0.88
C PHE A 28 -1.98 -4.12 -1.00
N ASP A 29 -2.54 -5.33 -1.06
CA ASP A 29 -3.97 -5.51 -0.86
C ASP A 29 -4.30 -5.43 0.64
N ARG A 30 -5.34 -4.67 0.99
CA ARG A 30 -5.74 -4.46 2.38
C ARG A 30 -6.02 -5.79 3.09
N LYS A 31 -6.74 -6.70 2.44
CA LYS A 31 -7.18 -7.95 3.05
C LYS A 31 -6.01 -8.90 3.22
N GLU A 32 -5.21 -9.10 2.17
CA GLU A 32 -4.00 -9.93 2.20
C GLU A 32 -3.03 -9.45 3.30
N LEU A 33 -2.75 -8.14 3.37
CA LEU A 33 -1.87 -7.57 4.38
C LEU A 33 -2.45 -7.72 5.80
N SER A 34 -3.75 -7.47 5.98
CA SER A 34 -4.42 -7.61 7.29
C SER A 34 -4.40 -9.04 7.81
N GLU A 35 -4.56 -10.02 6.91
CA GLU A 35 -4.48 -11.44 7.24
C GLU A 35 -3.05 -11.82 7.69
N ILE A 36 -2.03 -11.40 6.96
CA ILE A 36 -0.62 -11.62 7.33
C ILE A 36 -0.32 -11.02 8.71
N LEU A 37 -0.74 -9.77 8.95
CA LEU A 37 -0.54 -9.09 10.23
C LEU A 37 -1.22 -9.84 11.38
N THR A 38 -2.47 -10.26 11.17
CA THR A 38 -3.25 -11.00 12.18
C THR A 38 -2.60 -12.34 12.51
N GLN A 39 -2.16 -13.09 11.49
CA GLN A 39 -1.45 -14.37 11.67
C GLN A 39 -0.12 -14.22 12.43
N ASN A 40 0.50 -13.04 12.36
CA ASN A 40 1.74 -12.73 13.07
C ASN A 40 1.51 -12.05 14.45
N GLY A 41 0.29 -12.15 14.99
CA GLY A 41 -0.06 -11.65 16.32
C GLY A 41 -0.08 -10.13 16.38
N PHE A 42 -0.63 -9.48 15.37
CA PHE A 42 -0.99 -8.07 15.40
C PHE A 42 -2.51 -7.91 15.30
N ASN A 43 -3.05 -6.97 16.06
CA ASN A 43 -4.44 -6.52 15.90
C ASN A 43 -4.45 -5.28 15.01
N VAL A 44 -5.20 -5.31 13.90
CA VAL A 44 -5.36 -4.14 13.01
C VAL A 44 -6.38 -3.19 13.63
N GLU A 45 -5.94 -2.02 14.08
CA GLU A 45 -6.79 -1.03 14.75
C GLU A 45 -7.30 0.05 13.81
N TYR A 46 -6.56 0.33 12.73
CA TYR A 46 -6.90 1.39 11.78
C TYR A 46 -6.43 1.04 10.37
N TYR A 47 -7.24 1.42 9.38
CA TYR A 47 -6.87 1.47 7.98
C TYR A 47 -7.61 2.63 7.32
N ASN A 48 -6.89 3.47 6.57
CA ASN A 48 -7.53 4.49 5.72
C ASN A 48 -6.63 4.85 4.54
N ILE A 49 -7.23 5.36 3.45
CA ILE A 49 -6.48 6.07 2.42
C ILE A 49 -6.18 7.46 2.96
N CYS A 50 -4.91 7.72 3.26
CA CYS A 50 -4.49 8.98 3.89
C CYS A 50 -4.03 10.02 2.86
N TYR A 51 -3.70 9.59 1.65
CA TYR A 51 -3.25 10.45 0.57
C TYR A 51 -3.48 9.79 -0.78
N GLU A 52 -3.53 10.58 -1.85
CA GLU A 52 -3.59 10.09 -3.23
C GLU A 52 -2.53 10.80 -4.06
N ILE A 53 -1.61 10.02 -4.63
CA ILE A 53 -0.57 10.54 -5.54
C ILE A 53 -1.15 10.58 -6.94
N GLU A 54 -1.06 11.72 -7.60
CA GLU A 54 -1.37 11.86 -9.02
C GLU A 54 -0.07 11.82 -9.84
N LYS A 55 -0.01 10.95 -10.85
CA LYS A 55 1.09 10.91 -11.83
C LYS A 55 0.54 11.03 -13.24
N SER A 56 1.25 11.78 -14.07
CA SER A 56 1.01 11.78 -15.51
C SER A 56 1.71 10.56 -16.12
N ILE A 57 0.95 9.71 -16.80
CA ILE A 57 1.44 8.55 -17.55
C ILE A 57 0.88 8.64 -18.96
N GLY A 58 1.77 8.89 -19.93
CA GLY A 58 1.36 9.25 -21.28
C GLY A 58 0.51 10.52 -21.27
N ASN A 59 -0.71 10.43 -21.79
CA ASN A 59 -1.66 11.55 -21.84
C ASN A 59 -2.72 11.52 -20.72
N GLU A 60 -2.58 10.60 -19.75
CA GLU A 60 -3.55 10.43 -18.67
C GLU A 60 -2.95 10.81 -17.32
N ILE A 61 -3.81 11.28 -16.40
CA ILE A 61 -3.46 11.42 -14.98
C ILE A 61 -4.00 10.20 -14.26
N LYS A 62 -3.10 9.39 -13.71
CA LYS A 62 -3.45 8.21 -12.91
C LYS A 62 -3.24 8.50 -11.43
N LYS A 63 -4.17 8.01 -10.62
CA LYS A 63 -4.24 8.19 -9.17
C LYS A 63 -3.77 6.93 -8.46
N TYR A 64 -2.94 7.12 -7.45
CA TYR A 64 -2.30 6.06 -6.67
C TYR A 64 -2.54 6.31 -5.19
N PRO A 65 -3.56 5.68 -4.59
CA PRO A 65 -3.89 5.89 -3.20
C PRO A 65 -2.81 5.28 -2.29
N LEU A 66 -2.35 6.06 -1.32
CA LEU A 66 -1.54 5.61 -0.19
C LEU A 66 -2.45 5.31 0.99
N PHE A 67 -2.32 4.12 1.57
CA PHE A 67 -2.99 3.80 2.81
C PHE A 67 -2.08 4.06 4.01
N LEU A 68 -2.69 4.23 5.18
CA LEU A 68 -2.06 4.09 6.48
C LEU A 68 -2.78 2.98 7.23
N ILE A 69 -2.03 1.95 7.65
CA ILE A 69 -2.51 0.91 8.55
C ILE A 69 -1.76 1.04 9.88
N ILE A 70 -2.50 0.93 10.99
CA ILE A 70 -1.93 0.95 12.34
C ILE A 70 -2.36 -0.33 13.04
N CYS A 71 -1.38 -1.03 13.59
CA CYS A 71 -1.57 -2.30 14.25
C CYS A 71 -0.91 -2.32 15.62
N LYS A 72 -1.54 -2.99 16.58
CA LYS A 72 -1.00 -3.19 17.91
C LYS A 72 -0.51 -4.63 18.05
N LYS A 73 0.73 -4.83 18.49
CA LYS A 73 1.25 -6.16 18.80
C LYS A 73 0.44 -6.74 19.97
N THR A 74 -0.20 -7.88 19.74
CA THR A 74 -0.91 -8.66 20.78
C THR A 74 0.08 -9.46 21.61
#